data_AF-A0A482Y2C6-F1
#
_entry.id   AF-A0A482Y2C6-F1
#
_cell.length_a   1.000
_cell.length_b   1.000
_cell.length_c   1.000
_cell.angle_alpha   90.00
_cell.angle_beta   90.00
_cell.angle_gamma   90.00
#
_symmetry.space_group_name_H-M   'P 1'
#
loop_
_entity.id
_entity.type
_entity.pdbx_description
1 polymer ?
#
loop_
_entity_poly.entity_id
_entity_poly.type
_entity_poly.pdbx_seq_one_letter_code
_entity_poly.pdbx_strand_id
1 'polypeptide(L)'
;MIDMKTFVNEERRKLLDGKDGIKEAIITRPTKGQTVAIGLLAMEDVGQSKEWFDALTDEWIHTIDVRWNGSYKKEPRQSAQMGPWNECIDGIYNAVLGKSTVEEVAEEVNERATAAFIDDLENRSLAHRIDLARALSSYLLDTRTVEEHATALENAVKEQDKPWAVARYLPYVRVLRGLNSTGVSEVKAGIEGLLKFHRDHVASARDADAVQKAVALDATAMLALARREGMAITVEDELIPDALNDDEHYPVGNGR
;
A
#
# COMPACT_ATOMS: atom_id res chain seq x y z
N MET A 1 -4.69 -9.02 25.73
CA MET A 1 -4.47 -8.43 24.40
C MET A 1 -5.24 -7.12 24.40
N ILE A 2 -4.60 -5.99 24.10
CA ILE A 2 -5.30 -4.69 24.01
C ILE A 2 -6.21 -4.78 22.78
N ASP A 3 -7.48 -4.41 22.91
CA ASP A 3 -8.40 -4.35 21.76
C ASP A 3 -8.01 -3.22 20.80
N MET A 4 -8.41 -3.33 19.53
CA MET A 4 -8.02 -2.40 18.47
C MET A 4 -8.37 -0.94 18.84
N LYS A 5 -9.56 -0.70 19.38
CA LYS A 5 -10.02 0.65 19.72
C LYS A 5 -9.15 1.30 20.79
N THR A 6 -8.84 0.58 21.86
CA THR A 6 -7.97 1.08 22.92
C THR A 6 -6.57 1.35 22.37
N PHE A 7 -6.03 0.44 21.56
CA PHE A 7 -4.71 0.61 20.95
C PHE A 7 -4.65 1.85 20.04
N VAL A 8 -5.61 2.02 19.13
CA VAL A 8 -5.64 3.16 18.19
C VAL A 8 -5.75 4.48 18.94
N ASN A 9 -6.62 4.56 19.95
CA ASN A 9 -6.78 5.78 20.75
C ASN A 9 -5.51 6.12 21.55
N GLU A 10 -4.82 5.12 22.10
CA GLU A 10 -3.55 5.34 22.79
C GLU A 10 -2.45 5.83 21.84
N GLU A 11 -2.28 5.18 20.69
CA GLU A 11 -1.26 5.57 19.71
C GLU A 11 -1.55 6.96 19.14
N ARG A 12 -2.82 7.24 18.79
CA ARG A 12 -3.26 8.57 18.34
C ARG A 12 -2.92 9.65 19.37
N ARG A 13 -3.25 9.42 20.65
CA ARG A 13 -2.92 10.35 21.73
C ARG A 13 -1.42 10.56 21.88
N LYS A 14 -0.62 9.49 21.82
CA LYS A 14 0.85 9.59 21.92
C LYS A 14 1.47 10.34 20.74
N LEU A 15 0.91 10.19 19.53
CA LEU A 15 1.39 10.90 18.35
C LEU A 15 1.08 12.40 18.42
N LEU A 16 -0.12 12.76 18.88
CA LEU A 16 -0.56 14.15 18.96
C LEU A 16 -0.05 14.92 20.20
N ASP A 17 0.53 14.23 21.18
CA ASP A 17 0.98 14.85 22.43
C ASP A 17 2.04 15.92 22.17
N GLY A 18 1.71 17.17 22.53
CA GLY A 18 2.57 18.34 22.31
C GLY A 18 2.79 18.70 20.83
N LYS A 19 1.86 18.33 19.94
CA LYS A 19 1.90 18.61 18.51
C LYS A 19 0.78 19.53 18.07
N ASP A 20 1.07 20.40 17.10
CA ASP A 20 0.14 21.39 16.56
C ASP A 20 -0.80 20.81 15.48
N GLY A 21 -0.77 19.49 15.27
CA GLY A 21 -1.70 18.78 14.39
C GLY A 21 -1.16 17.45 13.86
N ILE A 22 -1.96 16.79 13.00
CA ILE A 22 -1.63 15.48 12.42
C ILE A 22 -0.32 15.56 11.63
N LYS A 23 -0.15 16.59 10.78
CA LYS A 23 1.06 16.76 9.96
C LYS A 23 2.34 16.76 10.81
N GLU A 24 2.37 17.50 11.91
CA GLU A 24 3.54 17.52 12.79
C GLU A 24 3.74 16.19 13.55
N ALA A 25 2.64 15.52 13.88
CA ALA A 25 2.65 14.25 14.61
C ALA A 25 3.26 13.09 13.81
N ILE A 26 3.20 13.13 12.48
CA ILE A 26 3.63 12.01 11.63
C ILE A 26 5.04 12.15 11.06
N ILE A 27 5.67 13.33 11.02
CA ILE A 27 7.00 13.59 10.41
C ILE A 27 8.08 12.58 10.85
N THR A 28 8.04 12.16 12.11
CA THR A 28 9.05 11.24 12.67
C THR A 28 8.52 9.83 12.88
N ARG A 29 7.23 9.60 12.63
CA ARG A 29 6.53 8.34 12.94
C ARG A 29 5.44 8.01 11.90
N PRO A 30 5.70 8.10 10.59
CA PRO A 30 4.67 7.92 9.57
C PRO A 30 4.03 6.53 9.63
N THR A 31 4.81 5.48 9.91
CA THR A 31 4.27 4.11 10.10
C THR A 31 3.24 4.04 11.24
N LYS A 32 3.46 4.74 12.35
CA LYS A 32 2.49 4.78 13.46
C LYS A 32 1.28 5.63 13.11
N GLY A 33 1.47 6.70 12.35
CA GLY A 33 0.35 7.45 11.79
C GLY A 33 -0.52 6.59 10.88
N GLN A 34 0.09 5.77 10.02
CA GLN A 34 -0.64 4.83 9.14
C GLN A 34 -1.41 3.78 9.95
N THR A 35 -0.81 3.23 11.01
CA THR A 35 -1.51 2.35 11.96
C THR A 35 -2.76 3.03 12.53
N VAL A 36 -2.68 4.32 12.90
CA VAL A 36 -3.83 5.08 13.39
C VAL A 36 -4.86 5.31 12.30
N ALA A 37 -4.45 5.71 11.09
CA ALA A 37 -5.35 5.95 9.96
C ALA A 37 -6.19 4.72 9.59
N ILE A 38 -5.53 3.55 9.49
CA ILE A 38 -6.17 2.26 9.22
C ILE A 38 -7.09 1.86 10.37
N GLY A 39 -6.64 2.04 11.61
CA GLY A 39 -7.44 1.74 12.78
C GLY A 39 -8.70 2.60 12.89
N LEU A 40 -8.62 3.88 12.54
CA LEU A 40 -9.79 4.78 12.45
C LEU A 40 -10.76 4.32 11.36
N LEU A 41 -10.25 3.91 10.20
CA LEU A 41 -11.07 3.36 9.12
C LEU A 41 -11.84 2.12 9.59
N ALA A 42 -11.16 1.19 10.28
CA ALA A 42 -11.76 -0.02 10.82
C ALA A 42 -12.75 0.22 11.98
N MET A 43 -12.72 1.40 12.59
CA MET A 43 -13.70 1.84 13.59
C MET A 43 -14.81 2.72 12.99
N GLU A 44 -14.91 2.78 11.66
CA GLU A 44 -15.88 3.60 10.91
C GLU A 44 -15.74 5.12 11.11
N ASP A 45 -14.62 5.60 11.66
CA ASP A 45 -14.30 7.03 11.73
C ASP A 45 -13.65 7.49 10.42
N VAL A 46 -14.42 7.40 9.32
CA VAL A 46 -13.93 7.65 7.96
C VAL A 46 -13.42 9.06 7.78
N GLY A 47 -14.10 10.05 8.38
CA GLY A 47 -13.71 11.45 8.28
C GLY A 47 -12.31 11.69 8.86
N GLN A 48 -12.05 11.21 10.07
CA GLN A 48 -10.73 11.31 10.67
C GLN A 48 -9.71 10.43 9.96
N SER A 49 -10.09 9.21 9.54
CA SER A 49 -9.19 8.34 8.80
C SER A 49 -8.64 9.02 7.53
N LYS A 50 -9.49 9.72 6.76
CA LYS A 50 -9.09 10.49 5.58
C LYS A 50 -8.12 11.63 5.90
N GLU A 51 -8.38 12.42 6.96
CA GLU A 51 -7.44 13.47 7.39
C GLU A 51 -6.03 12.91 7.70
N TRP A 52 -5.96 11.72 8.29
CA TRP A 52 -4.68 11.05 8.54
C TRP A 52 -4.04 10.52 7.26
N PHE A 53 -4.79 9.89 6.37
CA PHE A 53 -4.27 9.41 5.09
C PHE A 53 -3.74 10.54 4.21
N ASP A 54 -4.45 11.68 4.15
CA ASP A 54 -4.01 12.86 3.39
C ASP A 54 -2.69 13.40 3.95
N ALA A 55 -2.59 13.57 5.27
CA ALA A 55 -1.34 14.01 5.90
C ALA A 55 -0.18 13.02 5.66
N LEU A 56 -0.46 11.72 5.74
CA LEU A 56 0.53 10.68 5.48
C LEU A 56 1.03 10.68 4.03
N THR A 57 0.15 10.99 3.08
CA THR A 57 0.51 10.99 1.66
C THR A 57 1.62 12.02 1.38
N ASP A 58 1.48 13.24 1.92
CA ASP A 58 2.52 14.28 1.87
C ASP A 58 3.84 13.80 2.53
N GLU A 59 3.73 13.20 3.72
CA GLU A 59 4.90 12.77 4.51
C GLU A 59 5.65 11.60 3.86
N TRP A 60 4.94 10.69 3.18
CA TRP A 60 5.58 9.58 2.48
C TRP A 60 6.40 10.04 1.29
N ILE A 61 5.93 11.03 0.53
CA ILE A 61 6.74 11.64 -0.55
C ILE A 61 8.05 12.17 0.04
N HIS A 62 7.98 12.95 1.13
CA HIS A 62 9.17 13.45 1.82
C HIS A 62 10.09 12.32 2.29
N THR A 63 9.53 11.27 2.90
CA THR A 63 10.29 10.14 3.41
C THR A 63 10.96 9.34 2.28
N ILE A 64 10.26 9.12 1.16
CA ILE A 64 10.79 8.48 -0.05
C ILE A 64 12.01 9.26 -0.52
N ASP A 65 11.91 10.58 -0.59
CA ASP A 65 13.00 11.47 -1.01
C ASP A 65 14.24 11.35 -0.12
N VAL A 66 14.06 11.46 1.19
CA VAL A 66 15.15 11.37 2.16
C VAL A 66 15.86 10.02 2.05
N ARG A 67 15.10 8.92 1.98
CA ARG A 67 15.65 7.56 1.91
C ARG A 67 16.28 7.25 0.56
N TRP A 68 15.67 7.69 -0.54
CA TRP A 68 16.24 7.59 -1.88
C TRP A 68 17.62 8.26 -1.93
N ASN A 69 17.69 9.49 -1.42
CA ASN A 69 18.93 10.26 -1.36
C ASN A 69 19.97 9.61 -0.44
N GLY A 70 19.54 9.04 0.69
CA GLY A 70 20.40 8.31 1.60
C GLY A 70 21.01 7.03 0.99
N SER A 71 20.26 6.37 0.10
CA SER A 71 20.61 5.04 -0.43
C SER A 71 21.32 5.08 -1.78
N TYR A 72 20.89 5.99 -2.69
CA TYR A 72 21.26 5.91 -4.11
C TYR A 72 21.93 7.15 -4.70
N LYS A 73 22.07 8.27 -3.96
CA LYS A 73 22.85 9.43 -4.45
C LYS A 73 24.37 9.30 -4.27
N LYS A 74 24.84 8.33 -3.49
CA LYS A 74 26.28 8.08 -3.26
C LYS A 74 26.77 6.94 -4.14
N GLU A 75 27.99 7.06 -4.66
CA GLU A 75 28.68 6.00 -5.40
C GLU A 75 29.70 5.27 -4.50
N PRO A 76 29.79 3.93 -4.55
CA PRO A 76 28.90 3.03 -5.29
C PRO A 76 27.48 3.03 -4.71
N ARG A 77 26.47 2.92 -5.58
CA ARG A 77 25.08 2.80 -5.15
C ARG A 77 24.88 1.55 -4.27
N GLN A 78 24.02 1.68 -3.26
CA GLN A 78 23.66 0.56 -2.39
C GLN A 78 22.77 -0.47 -3.12
N SER A 79 22.61 -1.65 -2.53
CA SER A 79 21.73 -2.70 -3.05
C SER A 79 20.30 -2.22 -3.31
N ALA A 80 19.64 -2.83 -4.29
CA ALA A 80 18.22 -2.63 -4.60
C ALA A 80 17.32 -2.79 -3.36
N GLN A 81 17.69 -3.60 -2.37
CA GLN A 81 16.86 -3.80 -1.18
C GLN A 81 16.87 -2.62 -0.19
N MET A 82 17.84 -1.70 -0.31
CA MET A 82 18.00 -0.56 0.60
C MET A 82 17.11 0.64 0.24
N GLY A 83 16.48 0.62 -0.94
CA GLY A 83 15.66 1.72 -1.42
C GLY A 83 14.33 1.87 -0.66
N PRO A 84 13.62 2.99 -0.88
CA PRO A 84 12.40 3.35 -0.16
C PRO A 84 11.15 2.60 -0.67
N TRP A 85 11.28 1.31 -1.01
CA TRP A 85 10.22 0.61 -1.74
C TRP A 85 9.00 0.28 -0.89
N ASN A 86 9.14 0.16 0.43
CA ASN A 86 7.97 0.07 1.30
C ASN A 86 7.23 1.40 1.29
N GLU A 87 7.98 2.49 1.43
CA GLU A 87 7.45 3.85 1.51
C GLU A 87 6.76 4.26 0.21
N CYS A 88 7.26 3.84 -0.95
CA CYS A 88 6.57 4.01 -2.23
C CYS A 88 5.19 3.33 -2.25
N ILE A 89 5.10 2.08 -1.78
CA ILE A 89 3.84 1.34 -1.75
C ILE A 89 2.88 1.92 -0.72
N ASP A 90 3.38 2.25 0.48
CA ASP A 90 2.59 2.87 1.54
C ASP A 90 2.09 4.26 1.12
N GLY A 91 2.90 5.05 0.40
CA GLY A 91 2.47 6.31 -0.19
C GLY A 91 1.27 6.13 -1.12
N ILE A 92 1.37 5.18 -2.07
CA ILE A 92 0.25 4.85 -2.97
C ILE A 92 -0.99 4.40 -2.19
N TYR A 93 -0.83 3.58 -1.15
CA TYR A 93 -1.97 3.09 -0.37
C TYR A 93 -2.67 4.20 0.38
N ASN A 94 -1.92 5.10 1.01
CA ASN A 94 -2.50 6.22 1.72
C ASN A 94 -3.20 7.19 0.75
N ALA A 95 -2.63 7.43 -0.42
CA ALA A 95 -3.26 8.24 -1.45
C ALA A 95 -4.59 7.62 -1.92
N VAL A 96 -4.59 6.31 -2.22
CA VAL A 96 -5.79 5.57 -2.65
C VAL A 96 -6.87 5.55 -1.55
N LEU A 97 -6.49 5.31 -0.29
CA LEU A 97 -7.43 5.23 0.83
C LEU A 97 -7.94 6.60 1.28
N GLY A 98 -7.10 7.64 1.24
CA GLY A 98 -7.48 9.04 1.47
C GLY A 98 -8.25 9.67 0.32
N LYS A 99 -8.09 9.13 -0.90
CA LYS A 99 -8.62 9.65 -2.17
C LYS A 99 -8.07 11.04 -2.51
N SER A 100 -6.80 11.27 -2.21
CA SER A 100 -6.10 12.51 -2.49
C SER A 100 -4.78 12.21 -3.20
N THR A 101 -4.41 13.07 -4.15
CA THR A 101 -3.09 13.12 -4.82
C THR A 101 -2.57 11.79 -5.38
N VAL A 102 -3.47 10.88 -5.80
CA VAL A 102 -3.10 9.53 -6.25
C VAL A 102 -2.18 9.57 -7.47
N GLU A 103 -2.49 10.40 -8.46
CA GLU A 103 -1.66 10.55 -9.66
C GLU A 103 -0.28 11.12 -9.31
N GLU A 104 -0.21 12.19 -8.51
CA GLU A 104 1.05 12.83 -8.11
C GLU A 104 1.99 11.86 -7.38
N VAL A 105 1.45 11.08 -6.44
CA VAL A 105 2.22 10.05 -5.74
C VAL A 105 2.64 8.94 -6.68
N ALA A 106 1.77 8.53 -7.61
CA ALA A 106 2.10 7.51 -8.60
C ALA A 106 3.21 7.99 -9.55
N GLU A 107 3.22 9.26 -9.98
CA GLU A 107 4.29 9.86 -10.78
C GLU A 107 5.63 9.80 -10.06
N GLU A 108 5.66 10.22 -8.80
CA GLU A 108 6.85 10.24 -7.95
C GLU A 108 7.44 8.83 -7.73
N VAL A 109 6.55 7.85 -7.51
CA VAL A 109 6.93 6.44 -7.39
C VAL A 109 7.42 5.89 -8.73
N ASN A 110 6.75 6.22 -9.83
CA ASN A 110 7.11 5.74 -11.16
C ASN A 110 8.49 6.22 -11.60
N GLU A 111 8.79 7.52 -11.41
CA GLU A 111 10.09 8.10 -11.75
C GLU A 111 11.23 7.34 -11.08
N ARG A 112 11.09 7.04 -9.78
CA ARG A 112 12.09 6.27 -9.01
C ARG A 112 12.15 4.82 -9.43
N ALA A 113 11.01 4.16 -9.54
CA ALA A 113 10.98 2.74 -9.82
C ALA A 113 11.52 2.43 -11.22
N THR A 114 11.38 3.35 -12.18
CA THR A 114 11.85 3.22 -13.57
C THR A 114 13.19 3.90 -13.85
N ALA A 115 13.85 4.46 -12.83
CA ALA A 115 15.15 5.10 -13.03
C ALA A 115 16.18 4.13 -13.63
N ALA A 116 16.92 4.57 -14.64
CA ALA A 116 17.72 3.70 -15.51
C ALA A 116 18.72 2.78 -14.78
N PHE A 117 19.29 3.24 -13.65
CA PHE A 117 20.27 2.47 -12.89
C PHE A 117 19.64 1.38 -12.00
N ILE A 118 18.32 1.38 -11.80
CA ILE A 118 17.65 0.51 -10.84
C ILE A 118 17.85 -0.96 -11.18
N ASP A 119 17.78 -1.31 -12.46
CA ASP A 119 17.90 -2.69 -12.89
C ASP A 119 19.33 -3.23 -12.82
N ASP A 120 20.32 -2.34 -12.70
CA ASP A 120 21.74 -2.67 -12.51
C ASP A 120 22.16 -2.81 -11.03
N LEU A 121 21.24 -2.56 -10.08
CA LEU A 121 21.56 -2.61 -8.66
C LEU A 121 21.80 -4.04 -8.15
N GLU A 122 22.69 -4.15 -7.17
CA GLU A 122 22.94 -5.42 -6.47
C GLU A 122 21.66 -5.95 -5.80
N ASN A 123 21.42 -7.27 -5.90
CA ASN A 123 20.24 -7.96 -5.38
C ASN A 123 18.90 -7.46 -5.96
N ARG A 124 18.90 -6.87 -7.17
CA ARG A 124 17.68 -6.42 -7.87
C ARG A 124 16.62 -7.51 -8.02
N SER A 125 17.03 -8.75 -8.29
CA SER A 125 16.10 -9.89 -8.43
C SER A 125 15.37 -10.25 -7.13
N LEU A 126 15.87 -9.81 -5.97
CA LEU A 126 15.28 -10.05 -4.65
C LEU A 126 14.42 -8.87 -4.17
N ALA A 127 14.28 -7.81 -4.99
CA ALA A 127 13.63 -6.56 -4.62
C ALA A 127 12.25 -6.41 -5.28
N HIS A 128 11.37 -7.41 -5.12
CA HIS A 128 10.01 -7.48 -5.71
C HIS A 128 9.14 -6.24 -5.56
N ARG A 129 9.36 -5.47 -4.48
CA ARG A 129 8.62 -4.23 -4.25
C ARG A 129 8.87 -3.18 -5.32
N ILE A 130 10.01 -3.23 -6.01
CA ILE A 130 10.29 -2.38 -7.17
C ILE A 130 9.30 -2.71 -8.28
N ASP A 131 9.14 -4.00 -8.62
CA ASP A 131 8.25 -4.42 -9.70
C ASP A 131 6.78 -4.22 -9.33
N LEU A 132 6.41 -4.41 -8.06
CA LEU A 132 5.09 -4.04 -7.55
C LEU A 132 4.85 -2.52 -7.66
N ALA A 133 5.82 -1.69 -7.27
CA ALA A 133 5.73 -0.25 -7.37
C ALA A 133 5.57 0.20 -8.83
N ARG A 134 6.38 -0.35 -9.75
CA ARG A 134 6.25 -0.12 -11.21
C ARG A 134 4.87 -0.47 -11.71
N ALA A 135 4.35 -1.65 -11.36
CA ALA A 135 3.08 -2.13 -11.86
C ALA A 135 1.89 -1.30 -11.32
N LEU A 136 1.92 -0.94 -10.03
CA LEU A 136 0.91 -0.07 -9.41
C LEU A 136 0.94 1.34 -10.00
N SER A 137 2.11 1.98 -10.06
CA SER A 137 2.23 3.33 -10.62
C SER A 137 1.85 3.37 -12.09
N SER A 138 2.25 2.36 -12.86
CA SER A 138 1.88 2.22 -14.28
C SER A 138 0.38 2.06 -14.48
N TYR A 139 -0.30 1.36 -13.57
CA TYR A 139 -1.76 1.24 -13.61
C TYR A 139 -2.43 2.58 -13.34
N LEU A 140 -2.03 3.25 -12.25
CA LEU A 140 -2.59 4.53 -11.84
C LEU A 140 -2.37 5.65 -12.85
N LEU A 141 -1.28 5.60 -13.61
CA LEU A 141 -0.92 6.58 -14.63
C LEU A 141 -1.32 6.20 -16.06
N ASP A 142 -1.91 5.01 -16.27
CA ASP A 142 -2.24 4.46 -17.60
C ASP A 142 -1.06 4.52 -18.60
N THR A 143 0.12 4.10 -18.16
CA THR A 143 1.35 4.11 -18.99
C THR A 143 1.36 3.02 -20.07
N ARG A 144 0.37 2.11 -20.05
CA ARG A 144 0.27 0.90 -20.89
C ARG A 144 1.40 -0.12 -20.68
N THR A 145 2.12 -0.05 -19.56
CA THR A 145 3.19 -1.00 -19.20
C THR A 145 2.82 -1.94 -18.04
N VAL A 146 1.54 -1.94 -17.61
CA VAL A 146 1.06 -2.77 -16.48
C VAL A 146 1.36 -4.26 -16.69
N GLU A 147 1.05 -4.81 -17.87
CA GLU A 147 1.27 -6.24 -18.15
C GLU A 147 2.75 -6.61 -18.16
N GLU A 148 3.60 -5.71 -18.66
CA GLU A 148 5.05 -5.90 -18.66
C GLU A 148 5.59 -5.98 -17.23
N HIS A 149 5.24 -5.01 -16.39
CA HIS A 149 5.69 -4.98 -15.00
C HIS A 149 5.08 -6.10 -14.14
N ALA A 150 3.82 -6.45 -14.38
CA ALA A 150 3.17 -7.57 -13.71
C ALA A 150 3.83 -8.91 -14.08
N THR A 151 4.20 -9.09 -15.35
CA THR A 151 4.95 -10.27 -15.82
C THR A 151 6.35 -10.32 -15.22
N ALA A 152 7.05 -9.19 -15.14
CA ALA A 152 8.36 -9.11 -14.50
C ALA A 152 8.29 -9.52 -13.01
N LEU A 153 7.31 -8.99 -12.26
CA LEU A 153 7.06 -9.38 -10.87
C LEU A 153 6.74 -10.87 -10.72
N GLU A 154 5.87 -11.40 -11.59
CA GLU A 154 5.50 -12.82 -11.57
C GLU A 154 6.69 -13.75 -11.82
N ASN A 155 7.53 -13.42 -12.80
CA ASN A 155 8.71 -14.21 -13.13
C ASN A 155 9.75 -14.17 -12.00
N ALA A 156 10.03 -12.97 -11.47
CA ALA A 156 10.97 -12.80 -10.36
C ALA A 156 10.58 -13.68 -9.16
N VAL A 157 9.29 -13.68 -8.81
CA VAL A 157 8.76 -14.43 -7.67
C VAL A 157 8.72 -15.95 -7.93
N LYS A 158 8.48 -16.40 -9.16
CA LYS A 158 8.43 -17.83 -9.48
C LYS A 158 9.82 -18.48 -9.56
N GLU A 159 10.83 -17.73 -9.97
CA GLU A 159 12.16 -18.28 -10.21
C GLU A 159 13.00 -18.46 -8.94
N GLN A 160 12.83 -17.59 -7.94
CA GLN A 160 13.85 -17.42 -6.90
C GLN A 160 13.34 -17.41 -5.45
N ASP A 161 12.02 -17.47 -5.22
CA ASP A 161 11.49 -17.01 -3.94
C ASP A 161 10.90 -18.02 -2.97
N LYS A 162 10.87 -17.56 -1.73
CA LYS A 162 10.26 -18.25 -0.59
C LYS A 162 8.74 -18.32 -0.76
N PRO A 163 8.08 -19.34 -0.20
CA PRO A 163 6.62 -19.51 -0.28
C PRO A 163 5.81 -18.27 0.10
N TRP A 164 6.28 -17.45 1.05
CA TRP A 164 5.58 -16.23 1.47
C TRP A 164 5.54 -15.15 0.38
N ALA A 165 6.59 -15.02 -0.44
CA ALA A 165 6.64 -14.01 -1.50
C ALA A 165 5.70 -14.40 -2.64
N VAL A 166 5.66 -15.68 -3.00
CA VAL A 166 4.65 -16.25 -3.91
C VAL A 166 3.24 -15.98 -3.39
N ALA A 167 3.01 -16.26 -2.11
CA ALA A 167 1.71 -16.05 -1.47
C ALA A 167 1.29 -14.57 -1.44
N ARG A 168 2.22 -13.62 -1.41
CA ARG A 168 1.94 -12.18 -1.42
C ARG A 168 1.79 -11.59 -2.82
N TYR A 169 2.78 -11.79 -3.68
CA TYR A 169 2.92 -11.04 -4.94
C TYR A 169 2.11 -11.61 -6.10
N LEU A 170 1.87 -12.93 -6.16
CA LEU A 170 1.00 -13.48 -7.22
C LEU A 170 -0.45 -12.99 -7.10
N PRO A 171 -1.04 -12.86 -5.90
CA PRO A 171 -2.31 -12.17 -5.74
C PRO A 171 -2.30 -10.71 -6.24
N TYR A 172 -1.25 -9.93 -5.99
CA TYR A 172 -1.12 -8.57 -6.55
C TYR A 172 -1.12 -8.56 -8.07
N VAL A 173 -0.30 -9.42 -8.69
CA VAL A 173 -0.25 -9.57 -10.14
C VAL A 173 -1.65 -9.88 -10.69
N ARG A 174 -2.39 -10.75 -10.02
CA ARG A 174 -3.76 -11.10 -10.39
C ARG A 174 -4.73 -9.91 -10.28
N VAL A 175 -4.67 -9.15 -9.18
CA VAL A 175 -5.45 -7.91 -9.03
C VAL A 175 -5.14 -6.94 -10.17
N LEU A 176 -3.87 -6.64 -10.41
CA LEU A 176 -3.44 -5.65 -11.41
C LEU A 176 -3.86 -6.04 -12.83
N ARG A 177 -3.71 -7.32 -13.21
CA ARG A 177 -4.22 -7.83 -14.49
C ARG A 177 -5.74 -7.78 -14.57
N GLY A 178 -6.43 -8.11 -13.49
CA GLY A 178 -7.88 -7.98 -13.40
C GLY A 178 -8.35 -6.54 -13.59
N LEU A 179 -7.70 -5.58 -12.93
CA LEU A 179 -7.97 -4.15 -13.10
C LEU A 179 -7.74 -3.71 -14.55
N ASN A 180 -6.57 -4.02 -15.11
CA ASN A 180 -6.19 -3.65 -16.48
C ASN A 180 -7.09 -4.28 -17.56
N SER A 181 -7.65 -5.46 -17.31
CA SER A 181 -8.57 -6.15 -18.22
C SER A 181 -10.05 -5.93 -17.91
N THR A 182 -10.37 -5.14 -16.87
CA THR A 182 -11.73 -4.99 -16.31
C THR A 182 -12.37 -6.31 -15.82
N GLY A 183 -11.54 -7.32 -15.54
CA GLY A 183 -11.94 -8.64 -15.07
C GLY A 183 -12.26 -8.68 -13.58
N VAL A 184 -13.51 -8.37 -13.21
CA VAL A 184 -14.00 -8.34 -11.81
C VAL A 184 -13.70 -9.64 -11.05
N SER A 185 -13.87 -10.82 -11.67
CA SER A 185 -13.57 -12.11 -11.03
C SER A 185 -12.09 -12.29 -10.69
N GLU A 186 -11.20 -11.78 -11.53
CA GLU A 186 -9.75 -11.84 -11.30
C GLU A 186 -9.33 -10.90 -10.17
N VAL A 187 -9.90 -9.68 -10.15
CA VAL A 187 -9.69 -8.73 -9.06
C VAL A 187 -10.13 -9.31 -7.73
N LYS A 188 -11.36 -9.86 -7.67
CA LYS A 188 -11.89 -10.48 -6.44
C LYS A 188 -10.99 -11.63 -5.96
N ALA A 189 -10.61 -12.53 -6.85
CA ALA A 189 -9.77 -13.67 -6.49
C ALA A 189 -8.34 -13.24 -6.06
N GLY A 190 -7.83 -12.14 -6.60
CA GLY A 190 -6.59 -11.52 -6.14
C GLY A 190 -6.73 -10.96 -4.71
N ILE A 191 -7.80 -10.23 -4.42
CA ILE A 191 -8.09 -9.70 -3.07
C ILE A 191 -8.24 -10.83 -2.05
N GLU A 192 -8.96 -11.91 -2.38
CA GLU A 192 -9.07 -13.11 -1.54
C GLU A 192 -7.69 -13.76 -1.26
N GLY A 193 -6.80 -13.75 -2.26
CA GLY A 193 -5.42 -14.19 -2.10
C GLY A 193 -4.62 -13.33 -1.12
N LEU A 194 -4.77 -12.00 -1.19
CA LEU A 194 -4.12 -11.07 -0.26
C LEU A 194 -4.66 -11.22 1.18
N LEU A 195 -5.97 -11.46 1.32
CA LEU A 195 -6.59 -11.76 2.62
C LEU A 195 -6.02 -13.04 3.22
N LYS A 196 -5.89 -14.10 2.41
CA LYS A 196 -5.26 -15.34 2.84
C LYS A 196 -3.80 -15.11 3.27
N PHE A 197 -3.02 -14.39 2.46
CA PHE A 197 -1.64 -14.03 2.81
C PHE A 197 -1.57 -13.33 4.17
N HIS A 198 -2.43 -12.34 4.40
CA HIS A 198 -2.49 -11.59 5.65
C HIS A 198 -2.75 -12.51 6.85
N ARG A 199 -3.75 -13.40 6.78
CA ARG A 199 -4.04 -14.36 7.85
C ARG A 199 -2.84 -15.26 8.16
N ASP A 200 -2.24 -15.80 7.10
CA ASP A 200 -1.19 -16.81 7.24
C ASP A 200 0.14 -16.20 7.72
N HIS A 201 0.44 -14.93 7.39
CA HIS A 201 1.78 -14.35 7.59
C HIS A 201 1.84 -13.07 8.43
N VAL A 202 0.77 -12.26 8.47
CA VAL A 202 0.78 -10.96 9.16
C VAL A 202 0.03 -11.05 10.47
N ALA A 203 -1.24 -11.46 10.44
CA ALA A 203 -2.06 -11.58 11.64
C ALA A 203 -1.53 -12.66 12.61
N SER A 204 -0.89 -13.70 12.06
CA SER A 204 -0.24 -14.77 12.82
C SER A 204 1.10 -14.35 13.44
N ALA A 205 1.68 -13.21 13.04
CA ALA A 205 2.97 -12.76 13.53
C ALA A 205 2.90 -12.37 15.02
N ARG A 206 3.91 -12.80 15.78
CA ARG A 206 3.95 -12.59 17.24
C ARG A 206 3.98 -11.12 17.61
N ASP A 207 4.68 -10.32 16.82
CA ASP A 207 4.95 -8.90 17.01
C ASP A 207 3.97 -7.98 16.28
N ALA A 208 3.03 -8.52 15.51
CA ALA A 208 1.97 -7.73 14.89
C ALA A 208 1.10 -7.07 15.96
N ASP A 209 0.87 -5.76 15.78
CA ASP A 209 0.01 -4.97 16.65
C ASP A 209 -1.49 -5.26 16.43
N ALA A 210 -2.35 -4.62 17.23
CA ALA A 210 -3.78 -4.89 17.18
C ALA A 210 -4.43 -4.51 15.84
N VAL A 211 -3.93 -3.47 15.15
CA VAL A 211 -4.44 -3.04 13.84
C VAL A 211 -3.91 -3.96 12.76
N GLN A 212 -2.63 -4.32 12.80
CA GLN A 212 -2.03 -5.27 11.86
C GLN A 212 -2.64 -6.67 11.93
N LYS A 213 -3.29 -7.02 13.04
CA LYS A 213 -4.05 -8.28 13.17
C LYS A 213 -5.49 -8.17 12.68
N ALA A 214 -6.05 -6.97 12.75
CA ALA A 214 -7.45 -6.72 12.45
C ALA A 214 -7.69 -6.28 11.01
N VAL A 215 -6.69 -5.73 10.31
CA VAL A 215 -6.87 -5.15 8.98
C VAL A 215 -5.82 -5.65 7.98
N ALA A 216 -6.30 -6.23 6.89
CA ALA A 216 -5.48 -6.61 5.75
C ALA A 216 -5.23 -5.42 4.84
N LEU A 217 -4.22 -4.59 5.16
CA LEU A 217 -3.88 -3.36 4.42
C LEU A 217 -3.76 -3.58 2.91
N ASP A 218 -2.99 -4.59 2.50
CA ASP A 218 -2.78 -4.98 1.10
C ASP A 218 -4.12 -5.21 0.36
N ALA A 219 -5.01 -6.00 0.94
CA ALA A 219 -6.32 -6.29 0.38
C ALA A 219 -7.26 -5.07 0.41
N THR A 220 -7.19 -4.29 1.49
CA THR A 220 -7.99 -3.07 1.70
C THR A 220 -7.67 -2.02 0.64
N ALA A 221 -6.38 -1.75 0.38
CA ALA A 221 -5.96 -0.81 -0.65
C ALA A 221 -6.37 -1.26 -2.06
N MET A 222 -6.25 -2.56 -2.36
CA MET A 222 -6.65 -3.11 -3.66
C MET A 222 -8.17 -3.08 -3.88
N LEU A 223 -8.98 -3.31 -2.84
CA LEU A 223 -10.43 -3.15 -2.92
C LEU A 223 -10.81 -1.68 -3.13
N ALA A 224 -10.18 -0.75 -2.41
CA ALA A 224 -10.38 0.69 -2.61
C ALA A 224 -10.06 1.11 -4.05
N LEU A 225 -8.95 0.62 -4.60
CA LEU A 225 -8.59 0.85 -5.99
C LEU A 225 -9.63 0.27 -6.95
N ALA A 226 -10.04 -0.98 -6.78
CA ALA A 226 -11.05 -1.59 -7.66
C ALA A 226 -12.38 -0.81 -7.68
N ARG A 227 -12.83 -0.35 -6.52
CA ARG A 227 -14.06 0.46 -6.39
C ARG A 227 -13.89 1.82 -7.08
N ARG A 228 -12.74 2.49 -6.91
CA ARG A 228 -12.41 3.73 -7.65
C ARG A 228 -12.55 3.56 -9.16
N GLU A 229 -12.16 2.41 -9.67
CA GLU A 229 -12.20 2.04 -11.10
C GLU A 229 -13.59 1.62 -11.59
N GLY A 230 -14.62 1.76 -10.75
CA GLY A 230 -16.01 1.45 -11.11
C GLY A 230 -16.37 -0.02 -10.99
N MET A 231 -15.52 -0.85 -10.36
CA MET A 231 -15.86 -2.25 -10.09
C MET A 231 -16.72 -2.35 -8.83
N ALA A 232 -17.97 -2.77 -9.00
CA ALA A 232 -18.90 -3.04 -7.89
C ALA A 232 -18.52 -4.34 -7.16
N ILE A 233 -17.42 -4.30 -6.42
CA ILE A 233 -16.94 -5.40 -5.58
C ILE A 233 -17.25 -5.08 -4.13
N THR A 234 -17.83 -6.07 -3.46
CA THR A 234 -18.03 -6.11 -2.00
C THR A 234 -17.31 -7.34 -1.47
N VAL A 235 -16.61 -7.16 -0.35
CA VAL A 235 -15.89 -8.25 0.33
C VAL A 235 -16.40 -8.32 1.76
N GLU A 236 -17.13 -9.39 2.07
CA GLU A 236 -17.63 -9.68 3.42
C GLU A 236 -16.55 -10.47 4.18
N ASP A 237 -15.60 -9.75 4.77
CA ASP A 237 -14.48 -10.32 5.51
C ASP A 237 -14.11 -9.41 6.69
N GLU A 238 -13.97 -9.98 7.89
CA GLU A 238 -13.70 -9.21 9.12
C GLU A 238 -12.36 -8.43 9.07
N LEU A 239 -11.47 -8.80 8.14
CA LEU A 239 -10.18 -8.13 7.93
C LEU A 239 -10.26 -6.92 7.00
N ILE A 240 -11.43 -6.65 6.42
CA ILE A 240 -11.72 -5.48 5.59
C ILE A 240 -12.61 -4.54 6.39
N PRO A 241 -12.24 -3.25 6.54
CA PRO A 241 -13.12 -2.26 7.16
C PRO A 241 -14.48 -2.18 6.44
N ASP A 242 -15.58 -2.29 7.18
CA ASP A 242 -16.93 -2.24 6.62
C ASP A 242 -17.20 -0.94 5.85
N ALA A 243 -16.63 0.18 6.32
CA ALA A 243 -16.68 1.47 5.64
C ALA A 243 -16.19 1.43 4.18
N LEU A 244 -15.33 0.46 3.81
CA LEU A 244 -14.84 0.33 2.45
C LEU A 244 -15.91 -0.26 1.49
N ASN A 245 -16.85 -1.02 2.03
CA ASN A 245 -17.99 -1.54 1.27
C ASN A 245 -19.15 -0.53 1.18
N ASP A 246 -19.07 0.60 1.90
CA ASP A 246 -20.08 1.65 1.92
C ASP A 246 -19.91 2.61 0.72
N ASP A 247 -20.94 2.70 -0.11
CA ASP A 247 -21.00 3.59 -1.28
C ASP A 247 -21.06 5.08 -0.90
N GLU A 248 -21.45 5.44 0.33
CA GLU A 248 -21.43 6.83 0.80
C GLU A 248 -19.99 7.32 1.00
N HIS A 249 -19.13 6.46 1.54
CA HIS A 249 -17.77 6.79 1.93
C HIS A 249 -16.74 6.42 0.85
N TYR A 250 -16.94 5.27 0.22
CA TYR A 250 -16.14 4.70 -0.86
C TYR A 250 -17.01 4.33 -2.08
N PRO A 251 -17.64 5.30 -2.78
CA PRO A 251 -18.45 5.03 -3.96
C PRO A 251 -17.71 4.25 -5.04
N VAL A 252 -18.46 3.40 -5.74
CA VAL A 252 -18.02 2.74 -6.97
C VAL A 252 -18.01 3.76 -8.12
N GLY A 253 -16.83 4.01 -8.68
CA GLY A 253 -16.63 5.04 -9.69
C GLY A 253 -16.67 6.48 -9.14
N ASN A 254 -16.35 7.46 -10.00
CA ASN A 254 -16.29 8.91 -9.73
C ASN A 254 -15.05 9.44 -8.99
N GLY A 255 -13.85 8.89 -9.24
CA GLY A 255 -12.59 9.40 -8.68
C GLY A 255 -11.49 9.69 -9.71
N ARG A 256 -11.83 10.19 -10.90
CA ARG A 256 -10.89 10.83 -11.84
C ARG A 256 -11.13 12.33 -11.86
#